data_AF-A0A0D2U7Q6-F1
#
_entry.id   AF-A0A0D2U7Q6-F1
#
_cell.length_a   1.000
_cell.length_b   1.000
_cell.length_c   1.000
_cell.angle_alpha   90.00
_cell.angle_beta   90.00
_cell.angle_gamma   90.00
#
_symmetry.space_group_name_H-M   'P 1'
#
loop_
_entity.id
_entity.type
_entity.pdbx_description
1 polymer ?
#
loop_
_entity_poly.entity_id
_entity_poly.type
_entity_poly.pdbx_seq_one_letter_code
_entity_poly.pdbx_strand_id
1 'polypeptide(L)'
;MEVVASAPGKVLMTGGYLILERPNAGIVLSTNARFYAIVKPIHEDVKPESWAWSWTDVKLTSPQLSRESMYKLSQKHLTLQCVSSSESRNPFVENAIQYTVAAAHATFDKNKKEALDKVLLQGLDITILGCNDFYSYRNQIEALGLPLTPEALATLPPFTSITFNSEESNGGNCKPEVAKTGLGSSAAMTTAVVAALLHYLGVVNLSTSSADQHQENKNSTDLDIVHMIAQSAHCIAQGKVGSGFDVSSAVYGSQRYVRFSPEVLSAAQVSPSLPPSLVV
;
A
#
# COMPACT_ATOMS: atom_id res chain seq x y z
N MET A 1 2.42 -1.79 -20.26
CA MET A 1 2.55 -0.49 -19.55
C MET A 1 2.96 -0.79 -18.13
N GLU A 2 3.90 -0.04 -17.56
CA GLU A 2 4.36 -0.20 -16.18
C GLU A 2 4.13 1.11 -15.44
N VAL A 3 3.62 1.02 -14.20
CA VAL A 3 3.39 2.17 -13.33
C VAL A 3 4.20 1.97 -12.06
N VAL A 4 4.96 3.00 -11.69
CA VAL A 4 5.72 3.05 -10.44
C VAL A 4 5.17 4.20 -9.60
N ALA A 5 4.73 3.89 -8.38
CA ALA A 5 4.41 4.89 -7.38
C ALA A 5 5.26 4.68 -6.13
N SER A 6 5.45 5.75 -5.35
CA SER A 6 6.17 5.66 -4.09
C SER A 6 5.54 6.53 -3.02
N ALA A 7 5.67 6.12 -1.77
CA ALA A 7 5.16 6.85 -0.60
C ALA A 7 6.23 6.93 0.49
N PRO A 8 6.41 8.10 1.14
CA PRO A 8 7.39 8.28 2.19
C PRO A 8 6.99 7.60 3.51
N GLY A 9 8.00 7.34 4.35
CA GLY A 9 7.80 7.06 5.76
C GLY A 9 7.39 8.32 6.54
N LYS A 10 7.14 8.17 7.84
CA LYS A 10 6.67 9.24 8.71
C LYS A 10 7.36 9.27 10.07
N VAL A 11 7.31 10.43 10.71
CA VAL A 11 7.62 10.63 12.13
C VAL A 11 6.60 11.59 12.74
N LEU A 12 5.96 11.19 13.85
CA LEU A 12 5.07 12.05 14.63
C LEU A 12 5.93 12.89 15.59
N MET A 13 6.01 14.19 15.36
CA MET A 13 6.82 15.11 16.17
C MET A 13 6.07 15.60 17.41
N THR A 14 4.76 15.88 17.27
CA THR A 14 3.92 16.38 18.37
C THR A 14 2.53 15.75 18.35
N GLY A 15 1.82 15.84 19.46
CA GLY A 15 0.46 15.33 19.63
C GLY A 15 0.39 13.95 20.29
N GLY A 16 1.35 13.04 20.01
CA GLY A 16 1.40 11.72 20.68
C GLY A 16 0.05 10.99 20.61
N TYR A 17 -0.46 10.52 21.76
CA TYR A 17 -1.78 9.90 21.84
C TYR A 17 -2.96 10.87 21.73
N LEU A 18 -2.75 12.18 21.91
CA LEU A 18 -3.84 13.16 21.86
C LEU A 18 -4.50 13.20 20.47
N ILE A 19 -3.73 12.94 19.40
CA ILE A 19 -4.25 12.93 18.02
C ILE A 19 -5.27 11.81 17.76
N LEU A 20 -5.46 10.89 18.71
CA LEU A 20 -6.54 9.91 18.64
C LEU A 20 -7.91 10.56 18.82
N GLU A 21 -7.99 11.78 19.35
CA GLU A 21 -9.25 12.48 19.61
C GLU A 21 -9.30 13.84 18.93
N ARG A 22 -10.48 14.22 18.42
CA ARG A 22 -10.71 15.55 17.87
C ARG A 22 -10.98 16.54 19.02
N PRO A 23 -10.55 17.82 18.91
CA PRO A 23 -9.90 18.46 17.77
C PRO A 23 -8.36 18.48 17.86
N ASN A 24 -7.75 17.57 18.63
CA ASN A 24 -6.32 17.62 18.91
C ASN A 24 -5.50 17.44 17.62
N ALA A 25 -4.51 18.33 17.44
CA ALA A 25 -3.61 18.30 16.30
C ALA A 25 -2.24 17.72 16.67
N GLY A 26 -1.57 17.16 15.68
CA GLY A 26 -0.15 16.80 15.76
C GLY A 26 0.62 17.34 14.56
N ILE A 27 1.94 17.43 14.69
CA ILE A 27 2.85 17.71 13.57
C ILE A 27 3.47 16.40 13.14
N VAL A 28 3.32 16.07 11.87
CA VAL A 28 3.88 14.86 11.26
C VAL A 28 4.84 15.29 10.16
N LEU A 29 6.05 14.72 10.17
CA LEU A 29 7.02 14.92 9.10
C LEU A 29 7.15 13.64 8.30
N SER A 30 7.08 13.78 6.97
CA SER A 30 7.42 12.71 6.03
C SER A 30 8.93 12.58 5.91
N THR A 31 9.45 11.36 5.80
CA THR A 31 10.90 11.12 5.62
C THR A 31 11.26 10.99 4.14
N ASN A 32 12.56 10.96 3.85
CA ASN A 32 13.10 10.63 2.54
C ASN A 32 13.13 9.11 2.26
N ALA A 33 12.94 8.27 3.29
CA ALA A 33 12.78 6.82 3.10
C ALA A 33 11.43 6.53 2.45
N ARG A 34 11.40 5.71 1.40
CA ARG A 34 10.18 5.44 0.62
C ARG A 34 9.90 3.96 0.44
N PHE A 35 8.62 3.62 0.39
CA PHE A 35 8.16 2.40 -0.27
C PHE A 35 7.84 2.69 -1.71
N TYR A 36 8.12 1.73 -2.58
CA TYR A 36 7.82 1.72 -4.00
C TYR A 36 6.89 0.55 -4.28
N ALA A 37 5.91 0.79 -5.14
CA ALA A 37 5.08 -0.25 -5.73
C ALA A 37 5.17 -0.12 -7.25
N ILE A 38 5.44 -1.25 -7.89
CA ILE A 38 5.54 -1.38 -9.33
C ILE A 38 4.39 -2.27 -9.77
N VAL A 39 3.56 -1.78 -10.69
CA VAL A 39 2.42 -2.51 -11.24
C VAL A 39 2.59 -2.63 -12.75
N LYS A 40 2.49 -3.85 -13.26
CA LYS A 40 2.56 -4.17 -14.68
C LYS A 40 1.68 -5.39 -15.00
N PRO A 41 1.32 -5.64 -16.28
CA PRO A 41 0.53 -6.81 -16.63
C PRO A 41 1.35 -8.10 -16.49
N ILE A 42 0.69 -9.22 -16.19
CA ILE A 42 1.31 -10.56 -16.25
C ILE A 42 1.34 -11.06 -17.69
N HIS A 43 0.30 -10.74 -18.47
CA HIS A 43 0.11 -11.16 -19.85
C HIS A 43 0.05 -9.93 -20.77
N GLU A 44 0.91 -9.87 -21.79
CA GLU A 44 0.87 -8.79 -22.78
C GLU A 44 -0.37 -8.89 -23.68
N ASP A 45 -0.72 -10.11 -24.09
CA ASP A 45 -1.88 -10.41 -24.93
C ASP A 45 -2.93 -11.23 -24.16
N VAL A 46 -4.17 -10.73 -24.15
CA VAL A 46 -5.32 -11.47 -23.62
C VAL A 46 -5.82 -12.39 -24.73
N LYS A 47 -5.75 -13.71 -24.54
CA LYS A 47 -6.30 -14.66 -25.51
C LYS A 47 -7.81 -14.42 -25.66
N PRO A 48 -8.38 -14.58 -26.85
CA PRO A 48 -9.82 -14.44 -27.05
C PRO A 48 -10.58 -15.26 -26.01
N GLU A 49 -10.29 -16.54 -25.81
CA GLU A 49 -11.04 -17.39 -24.86
C GLU A 49 -10.94 -17.01 -23.36
N SER A 50 -10.11 -16.03 -22.99
CA SER A 50 -9.93 -15.58 -21.60
C SER A 50 -11.12 -14.79 -21.04
N TRP A 51 -12.09 -14.34 -21.87
CA TRP A 51 -13.33 -13.70 -21.37
C TRP A 51 -14.22 -14.62 -20.53
N ALA A 52 -13.98 -15.94 -20.57
CA ALA A 52 -14.66 -16.90 -19.70
C ALA A 52 -14.11 -16.92 -18.26
N TRP A 53 -12.97 -16.28 -17.99
CA TRP A 53 -12.35 -16.31 -16.67
C TRP A 53 -12.93 -15.19 -15.82
N SER A 54 -13.81 -15.55 -14.88
CA SER A 54 -14.33 -14.65 -13.83
C SER A 54 -13.27 -14.22 -12.80
N TRP A 55 -11.99 -14.50 -13.10
CA TRP A 55 -10.87 -14.37 -12.18
C TRP A 55 -9.68 -13.69 -12.86
N THR A 56 -9.11 -12.73 -12.15
CA THR A 56 -7.87 -12.05 -12.51
C THR A 56 -6.72 -12.63 -11.70
N ASP A 57 -5.64 -13.00 -12.38
CA ASP A 57 -4.39 -13.40 -11.74
C ASP A 57 -3.68 -12.20 -11.12
N VAL A 58 -3.26 -12.34 -9.87
CA VAL A 58 -2.46 -11.32 -9.19
C VAL A 58 -1.23 -11.98 -8.58
N LYS A 59 -0.07 -11.49 -8.97
CA LYS A 59 1.22 -11.86 -8.43
C LYS A 59 1.73 -10.73 -7.54
N LEU A 60 2.15 -11.07 -6.33
CA LEU A 60 2.75 -10.14 -5.39
C LEU A 60 4.16 -10.61 -5.03
N THR A 61 5.16 -9.79 -5.31
CA THR A 61 6.56 -10.09 -5.03
C THR A 61 7.17 -9.02 -4.11
N SER A 62 7.89 -9.48 -3.09
CA SER A 62 8.69 -8.64 -2.20
C SER A 62 10.10 -9.21 -2.11
N PRO A 63 11.02 -8.81 -3.01
CA PRO A 63 12.36 -9.38 -3.11
C PRO A 63 13.15 -9.33 -1.79
N GLN A 64 13.05 -8.22 -1.07
CA GLN A 64 13.72 -8.02 0.23
C GLN A 64 13.32 -9.01 1.31
N LEU A 65 12.12 -9.57 1.21
CA LEU A 65 11.60 -10.56 2.15
C LEU A 65 11.73 -11.98 1.60
N SER A 66 12.24 -12.15 0.38
CA SER A 66 12.20 -13.41 -0.38
C SER A 66 10.80 -14.03 -0.40
N ARG A 67 9.77 -13.17 -0.53
CA ARG A 67 8.36 -13.58 -0.52
C ARG A 67 7.70 -13.36 -1.87
N GLU A 68 6.94 -14.35 -2.27
CA GLU A 68 6.05 -14.31 -3.41
C GLU A 68 4.70 -14.92 -3.02
N SER A 69 3.62 -14.25 -3.42
CA SER A 69 2.25 -14.71 -3.18
C SER A 69 1.44 -14.58 -4.46
N MET A 70 0.65 -15.60 -4.74
CA MET A 70 -0.26 -15.65 -5.88
C MET A 70 -1.70 -15.60 -5.38
N TYR A 71 -2.50 -14.79 -6.05
CA TYR A 71 -3.90 -14.58 -5.73
C TYR A 71 -4.78 -14.67 -6.98
N LYS A 72 -6.04 -15.00 -6.75
CA LYS A 72 -7.12 -14.90 -7.74
C LYS A 72 -8.13 -13.86 -7.27
N LEU A 73 -8.34 -12.82 -8.07
CA LEU A 73 -9.31 -11.76 -7.82
C LEU A 73 -10.60 -12.07 -8.57
N SER A 74 -11.73 -12.19 -7.86
CA SER A 74 -13.04 -12.35 -8.50
C SER A 74 -13.50 -11.03 -9.09
N GLN A 75 -13.75 -10.96 -10.40
CA GLN A 75 -14.26 -9.74 -11.03
C GLN A 75 -15.72 -9.45 -10.64
N LYS A 76 -16.49 -10.50 -10.31
CA LYS A 76 -17.91 -10.36 -9.91
C LYS A 76 -18.05 -9.92 -8.46
N HIS A 77 -17.28 -10.53 -7.56
CA HIS A 77 -17.40 -10.31 -6.13
C HIS A 77 -16.38 -9.32 -5.58
N LEU A 78 -15.38 -8.95 -6.39
CA LEU A 78 -14.29 -8.04 -6.01
C LEU A 78 -13.50 -8.53 -4.78
N THR A 79 -13.47 -9.84 -4.59
CA THR A 79 -12.79 -10.52 -3.48
C THR A 79 -11.51 -11.17 -3.96
N LEU A 80 -10.45 -11.07 -3.15
CA LEU A 80 -9.15 -11.66 -3.42
C LEU A 80 -9.00 -12.97 -2.65
N GLN A 81 -8.64 -14.04 -3.36
CA GLN A 81 -8.39 -15.36 -2.79
C GLN A 81 -6.89 -15.70 -2.89
N CYS A 82 -6.26 -16.00 -1.76
CA CYS A 82 -4.87 -16.45 -1.73
C CYS A 82 -4.78 -17.89 -2.23
N VAL A 83 -3.94 -18.14 -3.23
CA VAL A 83 -3.62 -19.49 -3.74
C VAL A 83 -2.37 -20.04 -3.06
N SER A 84 -1.46 -19.17 -2.62
CA SER A 84 -0.24 -19.53 -1.88
C SER A 84 -0.50 -19.92 -0.42
N SER A 85 0.52 -20.48 0.25
CA SER A 85 0.48 -20.81 1.68
C SER A 85 0.19 -19.58 2.56
N SER A 86 -0.47 -19.81 3.70
CA SER A 86 -0.95 -18.74 4.61
C SER A 86 0.17 -17.86 5.19
N GLU A 87 1.41 -18.35 5.22
CA GLU A 87 2.57 -17.65 5.77
C GLU A 87 3.06 -16.49 4.90
N SER A 88 2.65 -16.46 3.63
CA SER A 88 3.03 -15.42 2.67
C SER A 88 2.05 -14.25 2.62
N ARG A 89 0.89 -14.36 3.27
CA ARG A 89 -0.19 -13.37 3.18
C ARG A 89 0.22 -12.01 3.73
N ASN A 90 -0.19 -10.95 3.02
CA ASN A 90 -0.03 -9.57 3.44
C ASN A 90 -1.39 -8.87 3.44
N PRO A 91 -2.10 -8.80 4.58
CA PRO A 91 -3.46 -8.26 4.63
C PRO A 91 -3.53 -6.79 4.20
N PHE A 92 -2.46 -6.01 4.38
CA PHE A 92 -2.40 -4.62 3.94
C PHE A 92 -2.48 -4.50 2.42
N VAL A 93 -1.76 -5.37 1.70
CA VAL A 93 -1.74 -5.39 0.24
C VAL A 93 -3.00 -6.03 -0.33
N GLU A 94 -3.49 -7.10 0.32
CA GLU A 94 -4.75 -7.76 -0.07
C GLU A 94 -5.93 -6.77 -0.03
N ASN A 95 -6.05 -5.99 1.06
CA ASN A 95 -7.07 -4.96 1.15
C ASN A 95 -6.82 -3.80 0.18
N ALA A 96 -5.56 -3.40 -0.05
CA ALA A 96 -5.24 -2.37 -1.04
C ALA A 96 -5.73 -2.75 -2.44
N ILE A 97 -5.51 -4.00 -2.87
CA ILE A 97 -5.98 -4.51 -4.17
C ILE A 97 -7.51 -4.49 -4.23
N GLN A 98 -8.20 -5.09 -3.25
CA GLN A 98 -9.66 -5.19 -3.25
C GLN A 98 -10.33 -3.81 -3.27
N TYR A 99 -9.90 -2.90 -2.40
CA TYR A 99 -10.48 -1.56 -2.30
C TYR A 99 -10.19 -0.72 -3.54
N THR A 100 -9.01 -0.86 -4.15
CA THR A 100 -8.67 -0.12 -5.38
C THR A 100 -9.52 -0.58 -6.56
N VAL A 101 -9.68 -1.90 -6.73
CA VAL A 101 -10.51 -2.44 -7.82
C VAL A 101 -11.98 -2.09 -7.58
N ALA A 102 -12.47 -2.17 -6.34
CA ALA A 102 -13.81 -1.72 -5.99
C ALA A 102 -14.03 -0.22 -6.28
N ALA A 103 -13.06 0.63 -5.96
CA ALA A 103 -13.11 2.06 -6.28
C ALA A 103 -13.16 2.29 -7.80
N ALA A 104 -12.38 1.54 -8.59
CA ALA A 104 -12.40 1.64 -10.05
C ALA A 104 -13.78 1.28 -10.62
N HIS A 105 -14.39 0.17 -10.18
CA HIS A 105 -15.74 -0.19 -10.59
C HIS A 105 -16.81 0.80 -10.09
N ALA A 106 -16.65 1.40 -8.92
CA ALA A 106 -17.60 2.41 -8.42
C ALA A 106 -17.51 3.73 -9.21
N THR A 107 -16.31 4.10 -9.67
CA THR A 107 -16.03 5.38 -10.33
C THR A 107 -16.38 5.36 -11.83
N PHE A 108 -16.21 4.22 -12.49
CA PHE A 108 -16.32 4.14 -13.95
C PHE A 108 -17.74 3.94 -14.47
N ASP A 109 -18.03 4.59 -15.59
CA ASP A 109 -19.21 4.32 -16.43
C ASP A 109 -19.09 2.95 -17.12
N LYS A 110 -20.15 2.54 -17.85
CA LYS A 110 -20.20 1.23 -18.49
C LYS A 110 -19.04 1.00 -19.49
N ASN A 111 -18.68 2.01 -20.28
CA ASN A 111 -17.63 1.86 -21.30
C ASN A 111 -16.25 1.73 -20.63
N LYS A 112 -15.99 2.53 -19.59
CA LYS A 112 -14.75 2.45 -18.81
C LYS A 112 -14.65 1.17 -17.99
N LYS A 113 -15.76 0.59 -17.54
CA LYS A 113 -15.80 -0.74 -16.91
C LYS A 113 -15.36 -1.84 -17.86
N GLU A 114 -15.85 -1.83 -19.10
CA GLU A 114 -15.39 -2.80 -20.10
C GLU A 114 -13.89 -2.66 -20.41
N ALA A 115 -13.36 -1.43 -20.39
CA ALA A 115 -11.91 -1.20 -20.50
C ALA A 115 -11.14 -1.70 -19.27
N LEU A 116 -11.67 -1.45 -18.06
CA LEU A 116 -11.11 -1.95 -16.81
C LEU A 116 -11.03 -3.48 -16.81
N ASP A 117 -12.11 -4.17 -17.21
CA ASP A 117 -12.16 -5.63 -17.27
C ASP A 117 -11.07 -6.18 -18.21
N LYS A 118 -10.85 -5.52 -19.36
CA LYS A 118 -9.76 -5.89 -20.29
C LYS A 118 -8.38 -5.74 -19.65
N VAL A 119 -8.15 -4.66 -18.91
CA VAL A 119 -6.88 -4.45 -18.17
C VAL A 119 -6.72 -5.51 -17.09
N LEU A 120 -7.78 -5.84 -16.35
CA LEU A 120 -7.74 -6.87 -15.32
C LEU A 120 -7.55 -8.28 -15.89
N LEU A 121 -7.97 -8.55 -17.13
CA LEU A 121 -7.71 -9.83 -17.80
C LEU A 121 -6.23 -10.05 -18.15
N GLN A 122 -5.42 -8.99 -18.21
CA GLN A 122 -3.97 -9.10 -18.38
C GLN A 122 -3.25 -9.58 -17.10
N GLY A 123 -3.96 -9.65 -15.97
CA GLY A 123 -3.37 -9.93 -14.68
C GLY A 123 -2.59 -8.75 -14.10
N LEU A 124 -2.29 -8.81 -12.81
CA LEU A 124 -1.55 -7.77 -12.09
C LEU A 124 -0.28 -8.36 -11.48
N ASP A 125 0.89 -7.96 -11.98
CA ASP A 125 2.18 -8.21 -11.34
C ASP A 125 2.56 -7.01 -10.49
N ILE A 126 2.58 -7.20 -9.17
CA ILE A 126 2.81 -6.16 -8.17
C ILE A 126 4.13 -6.47 -7.46
N THR A 127 5.12 -5.61 -7.62
CA THR A 127 6.38 -5.68 -6.87
C THR A 127 6.44 -4.57 -5.83
N ILE A 128 6.78 -4.92 -4.58
CA ILE A 128 6.93 -3.99 -3.46
C ILE A 128 8.40 -3.94 -3.03
N LEU A 129 8.91 -2.73 -2.86
CA LEU A 129 10.27 -2.44 -2.40
C LEU A 129 10.23 -1.34 -1.33
N GLY A 130 10.91 -1.51 -0.21
CA GLY A 130 11.05 -0.49 0.83
C GLY A 130 12.51 -0.11 1.06
N CYS A 131 12.83 1.17 1.19
CA CYS A 131 14.18 1.61 1.56
C CYS A 131 14.68 0.88 2.82
N ASN A 132 15.99 0.69 2.92
CA ASN A 132 16.61 -0.04 4.04
C ASN A 132 16.27 0.61 5.40
N ASP A 133 16.01 1.92 5.43
CA ASP A 133 15.61 2.70 6.62
C ASP A 133 14.34 2.18 7.32
N PHE A 134 13.48 1.41 6.64
CA PHE A 134 12.28 0.83 7.25
C PHE A 134 12.56 -0.39 8.14
N TYR A 135 13.77 -0.95 8.05
CA TYR A 135 14.12 -2.22 8.68
C TYR A 135 15.41 -2.09 9.50
N SER A 136 15.56 -2.97 10.50
CA SER A 136 16.81 -3.09 11.23
C SER A 136 17.78 -4.01 10.50
N TYR A 137 18.95 -3.48 10.16
CA TYR A 137 20.07 -4.24 9.58
C TYR A 137 21.20 -4.47 10.59
N ARG A 138 20.93 -4.29 11.89
CA ARG A 138 21.93 -4.37 12.97
C ARG A 138 22.84 -5.60 12.84
N ASN A 139 22.25 -6.80 12.77
CA ASN A 139 23.02 -8.04 12.71
C ASN A 139 23.93 -8.13 11.48
N GLN A 140 23.48 -7.61 10.33
CA GLN A 140 24.27 -7.60 9.09
C GLN A 140 25.43 -6.60 9.20
N ILE A 141 25.17 -5.42 9.74
CA ILE A 141 26.18 -4.37 9.94
C ILE A 141 27.24 -4.82 10.95
N GLU A 142 26.82 -5.42 12.07
CA GLU A 142 27.72 -5.99 13.08
C GLU A 142 28.55 -7.16 12.52
N ALA A 143 27.96 -8.04 11.71
CA ALA A 143 28.68 -9.14 11.05
C ALA A 143 29.74 -8.66 10.05
N LEU A 144 29.56 -7.46 9.47
CA LEU A 144 30.55 -6.80 8.62
C LEU A 144 31.62 -6.03 9.42
N GLY A 145 31.53 -6.02 10.76
CA GLY A 145 32.43 -5.24 11.62
C GLY A 145 32.28 -3.72 11.47
N LEU A 146 31.15 -3.26 10.95
CA LEU A 146 30.88 -1.85 10.71
C LEU A 146 30.20 -1.21 11.94
N PRO A 147 30.42 0.10 12.19
CA PRO A 147 29.76 0.80 13.29
C PRO A 147 28.26 0.99 12.99
N LEU A 148 27.40 0.89 14.02
CA LEU A 148 25.94 1.08 13.92
C LEU A 148 25.56 2.55 13.67
N THR A 149 25.77 2.99 12.43
CA THR A 149 25.63 4.37 12.00
C THR A 149 24.78 4.45 10.72
N PRO A 150 24.12 5.58 10.44
CA PRO A 150 23.43 5.80 9.17
C PRO A 150 24.36 5.62 7.95
N GLU A 151 25.62 6.03 8.08
CA GLU A 151 26.62 5.91 7.02
C GLU A 151 26.92 4.44 6.69
N ALA A 152 27.04 3.59 7.70
CA ALA A 152 27.21 2.15 7.51
C ALA A 152 25.99 1.51 6.83
N LEU A 153 24.77 1.90 7.22
CA LEU A 153 23.55 1.43 6.55
C LEU A 153 23.53 1.83 5.07
N ALA A 154 23.98 3.05 4.75
CA ALA A 154 24.05 3.56 3.38
C ALA A 154 25.09 2.82 2.50
N THR A 155 26.02 2.05 3.09
CA THR A 155 26.93 1.19 2.33
C THR A 155 26.27 -0.09 1.81
N LEU A 156 25.14 -0.50 2.40
CA LEU A 156 24.39 -1.65 1.91
C LEU A 156 23.68 -1.30 0.60
N PRO A 157 23.60 -2.23 -0.37
CA PRO A 157 22.82 -2.01 -1.58
C PRO A 157 21.38 -1.58 -1.26
N PRO A 158 20.77 -0.69 -2.07
CA PRO A 158 19.36 -0.39 -1.95
C PRO A 158 18.51 -1.67 -2.03
N PHE A 159 17.49 -1.76 -1.19
CA PHE A 159 16.58 -2.89 -1.13
C PHE A 159 17.30 -4.21 -0.79
N THR A 160 18.26 -4.16 0.14
CA THR A 160 18.99 -5.35 0.61
C THR A 160 18.02 -6.31 1.30
N SER A 161 18.22 -7.62 1.08
CA SER A 161 17.45 -8.67 1.76
C SER A 161 17.49 -8.51 3.27
N ILE A 162 16.33 -8.61 3.90
CA ILE A 162 16.17 -8.38 5.33
C ILE A 162 16.55 -9.65 6.08
N THR A 163 17.32 -9.51 7.16
CA THR A 163 17.51 -10.62 8.09
C THR A 163 16.28 -10.70 8.99
N PHE A 164 15.64 -11.86 9.03
CA PHE A 164 14.61 -12.12 10.02
C PHE A 164 15.26 -12.38 11.38
N ASN A 165 14.64 -11.91 12.46
CA ASN A 165 15.04 -12.33 13.78
C ASN A 165 14.71 -13.83 13.91
N SER A 166 15.72 -14.69 13.82
CA SER A 166 15.62 -16.05 14.34
C SER A 166 15.77 -15.93 15.85
N GLU A 167 14.68 -15.81 16.59
CA GLU A 167 14.79 -16.09 18.01
C GLU A 167 15.09 -17.58 18.16
N GLU A 168 16.20 -17.91 18.83
CA GLU A 168 16.37 -19.17 19.54
C GLU A 168 15.31 -19.24 20.66
N SER A 169 14.04 -19.32 20.30
CA SER A 169 12.95 -19.47 21.25
C SER A 169 12.80 -20.94 21.60
N ASN A 170 13.24 -21.30 22.80
CA ASN A 170 12.96 -22.56 23.52
C ASN A 170 11.58 -23.16 23.17
N GLY A 171 11.50 -24.00 22.14
CA GLY A 171 10.33 -24.82 21.82
C GLY A 171 9.04 -24.07 21.43
N GLY A 172 9.11 -22.79 21.07
CA GLY A 172 7.95 -22.00 20.64
C GLY A 172 7.94 -21.76 19.12
N ASN A 173 6.82 -22.04 18.46
CA ASN A 173 6.56 -21.73 17.04
C ASN A 173 6.42 -20.19 16.81
N CYS A 174 7.43 -19.40 17.18
CA CYS A 174 7.47 -17.96 16.91
C CYS A 174 7.89 -17.72 15.46
N LYS A 175 7.01 -17.11 14.66
CA LYS A 175 7.30 -16.79 13.27
C LYS A 175 8.45 -15.78 13.18
N PRO A 176 9.37 -15.90 12.21
CA PRO A 176 10.43 -14.92 12.00
C PRO A 176 9.85 -13.51 11.84
N GLU A 177 10.18 -12.62 12.77
CA GLU A 177 9.68 -11.24 12.77
C GLU A 177 10.65 -10.32 12.04
N VAL A 178 10.07 -9.43 11.21
CA VAL A 178 10.81 -8.36 10.56
C VAL A 178 10.95 -7.21 11.55
N ALA A 179 12.17 -6.94 12.00
CA ALA A 179 12.46 -5.80 12.86
C ALA A 179 12.24 -4.48 12.11
N LYS A 180 11.17 -3.76 12.45
CA LYS A 180 10.78 -2.47 11.84
C LYS A 180 11.30 -1.29 12.66
N THR A 181 11.63 -0.18 12.01
CA THR A 181 12.15 1.04 12.66
C THR A 181 11.07 1.98 13.20
N GLY A 182 9.78 1.70 12.95
CA GLY A 182 8.67 2.54 13.39
C GLY A 182 8.29 3.69 12.44
N LEU A 183 8.97 3.81 11.29
CA LEU A 183 8.71 4.80 10.24
C LEU A 183 7.34 4.66 9.54
N GLY A 184 6.49 3.74 9.96
CA GLY A 184 5.16 3.51 9.36
C GLY A 184 5.22 2.71 8.07
N SER A 185 6.02 1.63 8.03
CA SER A 185 6.18 0.79 6.83
C SER A 185 4.87 0.24 6.26
N SER A 186 3.89 -0.14 7.09
CA SER A 186 2.58 -0.58 6.60
C SER A 186 1.80 0.53 5.90
N ALA A 187 1.80 1.74 6.46
CA ALA A 187 1.12 2.89 5.86
C ALA A 187 1.77 3.32 4.54
N ALA A 188 3.10 3.44 4.51
CA ALA A 188 3.83 3.77 3.29
C ALA A 188 3.64 2.71 2.20
N MET A 189 3.76 1.42 2.54
CA MET A 189 3.52 0.31 1.62
C MET A 189 2.09 0.31 1.05
N THR A 190 1.07 0.38 1.91
CA THR A 190 -0.33 0.42 1.48
C THR A 190 -0.58 1.60 0.55
N THR A 191 -0.06 2.78 0.91
CA THR A 191 -0.23 4.01 0.11
C THR A 191 0.43 3.89 -1.26
N ALA A 192 1.67 3.38 -1.33
CA ALA A 192 2.37 3.17 -2.60
C ALA A 192 1.62 2.20 -3.52
N VAL A 193 1.12 1.07 -2.97
CA VAL A 193 0.34 0.08 -3.73
C VAL A 193 -0.98 0.66 -4.24
N VAL A 194 -1.73 1.35 -3.38
CA VAL A 194 -2.99 1.99 -3.76
C VAL A 194 -2.76 3.04 -4.84
N ALA A 195 -1.76 3.90 -4.68
CA ALA A 195 -1.42 4.93 -5.66
C ALA A 195 -1.03 4.32 -7.02
N ALA A 196 -0.18 3.29 -7.04
CA ALA A 196 0.23 2.62 -8.28
C ALA A 196 -0.95 1.94 -8.96
N LEU A 197 -1.80 1.23 -8.22
CA LEU A 197 -2.97 0.54 -8.77
C LEU A 197 -4.02 1.52 -9.28
N LEU A 198 -4.38 2.56 -8.53
CA LEU A 198 -5.38 3.55 -8.98
C LEU A 198 -4.90 4.25 -10.25
N HIS A 199 -3.60 4.58 -10.35
CA HIS A 199 -3.03 5.15 -11.57
C HIS A 199 -3.03 4.15 -12.71
N TYR A 200 -2.60 2.91 -12.47
CA TYR A 200 -2.56 1.84 -13.48
C TYR A 200 -3.94 1.50 -14.05
N LEU A 201 -4.98 1.51 -13.22
CA LEU A 201 -6.37 1.30 -13.63
C LEU A 201 -7.02 2.56 -14.23
N GLY A 202 -6.32 3.69 -14.26
CA GLY A 202 -6.81 4.95 -14.84
C GLY A 202 -7.85 5.69 -13.98
N VAL A 203 -7.93 5.39 -12.68
CA VAL A 203 -8.83 6.07 -11.74
C VAL A 203 -8.31 7.46 -11.39
N VAL A 204 -6.98 7.59 -11.22
CA VAL A 204 -6.28 8.84 -10.91
C VAL A 204 -5.15 9.07 -11.91
N ASN A 205 -4.70 10.31 -12.04
CA ASN A 205 -3.50 10.65 -12.81
C ASN A 205 -2.47 11.36 -11.91
N LEU A 206 -1.48 10.59 -11.47
CA LEU A 206 -0.40 11.05 -10.59
C LEU A 206 0.86 11.51 -11.34
N SER A 207 0.76 11.83 -12.64
CA SER A 207 1.92 12.27 -13.42
C SER A 207 2.46 13.61 -12.90
N THR A 208 3.78 13.68 -12.70
CA THR A 208 4.49 14.85 -12.16
C THR A 208 4.74 15.94 -13.21
N SER A 209 3.84 16.12 -14.17
CA SER A 209 3.98 17.18 -15.18
C SER A 209 3.68 18.52 -14.51
N SER A 210 4.72 19.16 -14.00
CA SER A 210 4.66 20.45 -13.32
C SER A 210 4.58 21.59 -14.34
N ALA A 211 3.38 22.11 -14.65
CA ALA A 211 3.27 23.44 -15.27
C ALA A 211 1.87 24.12 -15.19
N ASP A 212 0.78 23.41 -14.93
CA ASP A 212 -0.56 24.02 -14.99
C ASP A 212 -1.26 24.11 -13.63
N GLN A 213 -1.73 25.30 -13.26
CA GLN A 213 -2.54 25.52 -12.04
C GLN A 213 -3.84 24.69 -12.04
N HIS A 214 -4.37 24.34 -13.22
CA HIS A 214 -5.50 23.41 -13.34
C HIS A 214 -5.13 21.96 -12.98
N GLN A 215 -3.85 21.56 -13.12
CA GLN A 215 -3.36 20.26 -12.68
C GLN A 215 -3.15 20.22 -11.17
N GLU A 216 -2.85 21.32 -10.48
CA GLU A 216 -2.70 21.34 -9.01
C GLU A 216 -4.00 20.94 -8.29
N ASN A 217 -5.14 21.53 -8.67
CA ASN A 217 -6.45 21.19 -8.09
C ASN A 217 -6.91 19.76 -8.45
N LYS A 218 -6.53 19.26 -9.64
CA LYS A 218 -6.84 17.89 -10.03
C LYS A 218 -5.97 16.89 -9.27
N ASN A 219 -4.68 17.19 -9.13
CA ASN A 219 -3.74 16.38 -8.35
C ASN A 219 -4.16 16.33 -6.88
N SER A 220 -4.69 17.41 -6.30
CA SER A 220 -5.22 17.37 -4.93
C SER A 220 -6.42 16.41 -4.82
N THR A 221 -7.34 16.45 -5.78
CA THR A 221 -8.51 15.53 -5.82
C THR A 221 -8.07 14.07 -5.99
N ASP A 222 -7.09 13.81 -6.86
CA ASP A 222 -6.54 12.48 -7.09
C ASP A 222 -5.82 11.96 -5.82
N LEU A 223 -5.08 12.82 -5.12
CA LEU A 223 -4.47 12.48 -3.82
C LEU A 223 -5.52 12.21 -2.74
N ASP A 224 -6.66 12.91 -2.75
CA ASP A 224 -7.77 12.63 -1.83
C ASP A 224 -8.37 11.25 -2.07
N ILE A 225 -8.53 10.84 -3.34
CA ILE A 225 -8.95 9.47 -3.68
C ILE A 225 -7.92 8.45 -3.18
N VAL A 226 -6.63 8.67 -3.42
CA VAL A 226 -5.56 7.80 -2.92
C VAL A 226 -5.63 7.69 -1.40
N HIS A 227 -5.78 8.81 -0.67
CA HIS A 227 -5.88 8.84 0.78
C HIS A 227 -7.09 8.08 1.29
N MET A 228 -8.29 8.31 0.75
CA MET A 228 -9.52 7.62 1.16
C MET A 228 -9.39 6.10 1.01
N ILE A 229 -8.90 5.64 -0.14
CA ILE A 229 -8.76 4.21 -0.43
C ILE A 229 -7.64 3.58 0.41
N ALA A 230 -6.48 4.23 0.51
CA ALA A 230 -5.36 3.74 1.32
C ALA A 230 -5.72 3.69 2.82
N GLN A 231 -6.39 4.72 3.34
CA GLN A 231 -6.80 4.79 4.73
C GLN A 231 -7.82 3.71 5.08
N SER A 232 -8.78 3.47 4.18
CA SER A 232 -9.79 2.41 4.33
C SER A 232 -9.14 1.02 4.33
N ALA A 233 -8.31 0.73 3.33
CA ALA A 233 -7.59 -0.53 3.23
C ALA A 233 -6.69 -0.78 4.46
N HIS A 234 -5.99 0.25 4.93
CA HIS A 234 -5.12 0.17 6.10
C HIS A 234 -5.91 -0.08 7.39
N CYS A 235 -7.00 0.66 7.64
CA CYS A 235 -7.84 0.45 8.83
C CYS A 235 -8.42 -0.96 8.91
N ILE A 236 -8.88 -1.51 7.78
CA ILE A 236 -9.41 -2.89 7.72
C ILE A 236 -8.29 -3.90 8.00
N ALA A 237 -7.14 -3.76 7.35
CA ALA A 237 -6.00 -4.65 7.55
C ALA A 237 -5.46 -4.61 8.99
N GLN A 238 -5.50 -3.44 9.62
CA GLN A 238 -5.10 -3.23 11.01
C GLN A 238 -6.12 -3.78 12.02
N GLY A 239 -7.37 -3.99 11.61
CA GLY A 239 -8.47 -4.44 12.48
C GLY A 239 -8.95 -3.37 13.49
N LYS A 240 -8.52 -2.11 13.33
CA LYS A 240 -8.93 -0.99 14.19
C LYS A 240 -8.84 0.34 13.43
N VAL A 241 -9.70 1.28 13.82
CA VAL A 241 -9.61 2.66 13.33
C VAL A 241 -8.56 3.40 14.18
N GLY A 242 -7.35 3.54 13.64
CA GLY A 242 -6.28 4.37 14.23
C GLY A 242 -6.52 5.87 14.03
N SER A 243 -5.53 6.69 14.38
CA SER A 243 -5.59 8.13 14.06
C SER A 243 -5.55 8.39 12.57
N GLY A 244 -4.80 7.62 11.78
CA GLY A 244 -4.67 7.78 10.32
C GLY A 244 -3.61 8.79 9.86
N PHE A 245 -2.85 9.35 10.82
CA PHE A 245 -1.80 10.32 10.51
C PHE A 245 -0.68 9.75 9.64
N ASP A 246 -0.46 8.43 9.74
CA ASP A 246 0.60 7.73 9.05
C ASP A 246 0.30 7.54 7.57
N VAL A 247 -0.91 7.09 7.24
CA VAL A 247 -1.39 7.02 5.85
C VAL A 247 -1.53 8.44 5.28
N SER A 248 -2.10 9.36 6.04
CA SER A 248 -2.25 10.75 5.59
C SER A 248 -0.91 11.41 5.25
N SER A 249 0.12 11.24 6.09
CA SER A 249 1.46 11.77 5.79
C SER A 249 2.15 11.03 4.64
N ALA A 250 1.85 9.74 4.43
CA ALA A 250 2.34 8.99 3.27
C ALA A 250 1.72 9.48 1.94
N VAL A 251 0.56 10.15 1.98
CA VAL A 251 -0.07 10.75 0.79
C VAL A 251 0.35 12.21 0.61
N TYR A 252 0.14 13.04 1.63
CA TYR A 252 0.27 14.49 1.52
C TYR A 252 1.63 15.03 1.97
N GLY A 253 2.49 14.18 2.55
CA GLY A 253 3.80 14.58 3.06
C GLY A 253 3.76 15.15 4.47
N SER A 254 4.64 16.13 4.73
CA SER A 254 4.75 16.78 6.05
C SER A 254 3.61 17.76 6.27
N GLN A 255 2.95 17.68 7.44
CA GLN A 255 1.70 18.39 7.67
C GLN A 255 1.37 18.59 9.16
N ARG A 256 0.48 19.57 9.40
CA ARG A 256 -0.30 19.64 10.64
C ARG A 256 -1.52 18.74 10.48
N TYR A 257 -1.55 17.65 11.24
CA TYR A 257 -2.57 16.61 11.14
C TYR A 257 -3.67 16.76 12.19
N VAL A 258 -4.92 16.53 11.79
CA VAL A 258 -6.07 16.31 12.68
C VAL A 258 -6.78 15.05 12.19
N ARG A 259 -7.13 14.16 13.12
CA ARG A 259 -7.82 12.90 12.82
C ARG A 259 -9.17 13.14 12.15
N PHE A 260 -9.46 12.34 11.12
CA PHE A 260 -10.77 12.31 10.46
C PHE A 260 -11.86 11.80 11.42
N SER A 261 -13.13 12.10 11.16
CA SER A 261 -14.22 11.57 11.99
C SER A 261 -14.32 10.04 11.83
N PRO A 262 -14.17 9.23 12.89
CA PRO A 262 -14.22 7.76 12.78
C PRO A 262 -15.49 7.25 12.10
N GLU A 263 -16.60 7.98 12.24
CA GLU A 263 -17.91 7.66 11.66
C GLU A 263 -17.86 7.56 10.13
N VAL A 264 -16.94 8.30 9.48
CA VAL A 264 -16.73 8.25 8.02
C VAL A 264 -16.26 6.87 7.56
N LEU A 265 -15.47 6.18 8.38
CA LEU A 265 -14.98 4.83 8.05
C LEU A 265 -15.87 3.72 8.64
N SER A 266 -16.66 3.99 9.68
CA SER A 266 -17.61 3.00 10.22
C SER A 266 -18.63 2.54 9.17
N ALA A 267 -19.01 3.41 8.23
CA ALA A 267 -19.86 3.04 7.09
C ALA A 267 -19.15 2.11 6.08
N ALA A 268 -17.84 2.27 5.88
CA ALA A 268 -17.02 1.44 4.98
C ALA A 268 -16.64 0.07 5.58
N GLN A 269 -16.69 -0.07 6.91
CA GLN A 269 -16.42 -1.33 7.62
C GLN A 269 -17.59 -2.33 7.58
N VAL A 270 -18.73 -1.95 7.00
CA VAL A 270 -19.92 -2.82 6.88
C VAL A 270 -19.82 -3.68 5.62
N SER A 271 -19.11 -4.81 5.72
CA SER A 271 -19.15 -5.98 4.82
C SER A 271 -18.78 -5.77 3.32
N PRO A 272 -18.05 -6.68 2.65
CA PRO A 272 -17.76 -6.61 1.20
C PRO A 272 -19.00 -6.72 0.27
N SER A 273 -20.21 -6.66 0.82
CA SER A 273 -21.47 -6.94 0.12
C SER A 273 -22.24 -5.70 -0.34
N LEU A 274 -21.77 -4.48 -0.07
CA LEU A 274 -22.37 -3.27 -0.63
C LEU A 274 -21.31 -2.30 -1.19
N PRO A 275 -21.56 -1.68 -2.36
CA PRO A 275 -20.69 -0.65 -2.87
C PRO A 275 -20.71 0.56 -1.92
N PRO A 276 -19.56 1.21 -1.67
CA PRO A 276 -19.53 2.44 -0.91
C PRO A 276 -20.32 3.50 -1.70
N SER A 277 -21.47 3.91 -1.16
CA SER A 277 -22.07 5.18 -1.54
C SER A 277 -21.11 6.27 -1.11
N LEU A 278 -20.43 6.90 -2.08
CA LEU A 278 -19.68 8.13 -1.88
C LEU A 278 -20.61 9.15 -1.20
N VAL A 279 -20.37 9.40 0.07
CA VAL A 279 -20.92 10.58 0.75
C VAL A 279 -20.02 11.73 0.33
N VAL A 280 -20.56 12.59 -0.54
CA VAL A 280 -20.02 13.91 -0.89
C VAL A 280 -20.07 14.82 0.33
#